data_AF-A0A416MF42-F1
#
_entry.id   AF-A0A416MF42-F1
#
_cell.length_a   1.000
_cell.length_b   1.000
_cell.length_c   1.000
_cell.angle_alpha   90.00
_cell.angle_beta   90.00
_cell.angle_gamma   90.00
#
_symmetry.space_group_name_H-M   'P 1'
#
loop_
_entity.id
_entity.type
_entity.pdbx_description
1 polymer ?
#
loop_
_entity_poly.entity_id
_entity_poly.type
_entity_poly.pdbx_seq_one_letter_code
_entity_poly.pdbx_strand_id
1 'polypeptide(L)'
;MFLASSQRQSPGFSPKNFITLLKNVQTFCEQHNITLRHQYLLWCQGESDGDHHTSADEYTKQFMQMYEKLKAVGIEHCFLIGIGAYNGTADDICYDEIRNAQYSFAEHRKDITVVSRLFETMKARGLMKDSFHYYQAGYNEVGKDAAQNTAKYVLTVA
;
A
#
# COMPACT_ATOMS: atom_id res chain seq x y z
N MET A 1 2.69 6.26 10.41
CA MET A 1 2.77 5.52 9.13
C MET A 1 2.66 4.04 9.47
N PHE A 2 1.50 3.43 9.26
CA PHE A 2 1.32 1.99 9.44
C PHE A 2 1.55 1.31 8.09
N LEU A 3 2.54 0.43 8.03
CA LEU A 3 2.86 -0.37 6.85
C LEU A 3 2.06 -1.68 6.96
N ALA A 4 1.07 -1.90 6.09
CA ALA A 4 0.46 -3.21 5.93
C ALA A 4 1.24 -3.97 4.85
N SER A 5 2.16 -4.84 5.26
CA SER A 5 2.79 -5.84 4.37
C SER A 5 2.32 -7.23 4.78
N SER A 6 1.72 -8.00 3.87
CA SER A 6 1.35 -9.39 4.14
C SER A 6 2.59 -10.29 4.12
N GLN A 7 3.22 -10.47 5.28
CA GLN A 7 4.07 -11.64 5.52
C GLN A 7 3.13 -12.81 5.85
N ARG A 8 3.31 -13.95 5.16
CA ARG A 8 2.46 -15.14 5.25
C ARG A 8 2.15 -15.55 6.70
N GLN A 9 0.87 -15.90 6.94
CA GLN A 9 0.20 -16.33 8.19
C GLN A 9 -0.64 -15.29 8.94
N SER A 10 -1.03 -14.17 8.33
CA SER A 10 -2.17 -13.37 8.83
C SER A 10 -3.40 -13.60 7.94
N PRO A 11 -4.64 -13.60 8.47
CA PRO A 11 -5.79 -13.34 7.62
C PRO A 11 -5.51 -12.05 6.85
N GLY A 12 -5.88 -12.01 5.56
CA GLY A 12 -5.66 -10.83 4.71
C GLY A 12 -6.15 -9.53 5.36
N PHE A 13 -5.76 -8.39 4.81
CA PHE A 13 -6.13 -7.09 5.37
C PHE A 13 -7.63 -7.03 5.70
N SER A 14 -7.95 -6.72 6.96
CA SER A 14 -9.32 -6.56 7.44
C SER A 14 -9.62 -5.08 7.67
N PRO A 15 -10.44 -4.44 6.81
CA PRO A 15 -10.82 -3.04 7.00
C PRO A 15 -11.45 -2.80 8.38
N LYS A 16 -12.23 -3.76 8.88
CA LYS A 16 -12.86 -3.67 10.21
C LYS A 16 -11.82 -3.57 11.32
N ASN A 17 -10.80 -4.43 11.30
CA ASN A 17 -9.77 -4.43 12.34
C ASN A 17 -8.92 -3.16 12.26
N PHE A 18 -8.58 -2.70 11.06
CA PHE A 18 -7.84 -1.46 10.85
C PHE A 18 -8.62 -0.24 11.34
N ILE A 19 -9.92 -0.15 11.03
CA ILE A 19 -10.79 0.93 11.53
C ILE A 19 -10.84 0.94 13.05
N THR A 20 -10.98 -0.23 13.70
CA THR A 20 -10.94 -0.32 15.16
C THR A 20 -9.61 0.18 15.71
N LEU A 21 -8.49 -0.23 15.12
CA LEU A 21 -7.16 0.24 15.54
C LEU A 21 -7.02 1.76 15.37
N LEU A 22 -7.43 2.31 14.23
CA LEU A 22 -7.38 3.73 13.95
C LEU A 22 -8.19 4.53 14.99
N LYS A 23 -9.43 4.10 15.27
CA LYS A 23 -10.27 4.74 16.29
C LYS A 23 -9.64 4.68 17.68
N ASN A 24 -9.02 3.56 18.03
CA ASN A 24 -8.32 3.46 19.32
C ASN A 24 -7.15 4.45 19.41
N VAL A 25 -6.40 4.65 18.33
CA VAL A 25 -5.32 5.65 18.27
C VAL A 25 -5.87 7.07 18.35
N GLN A 26 -6.96 7.37 17.64
CA GLN A 26 -7.64 8.67 17.71
C GLN A 26 -8.08 8.98 19.15
N THR A 27 -8.81 8.06 19.79
CA THR A 27 -9.25 8.18 21.18
C THR A 27 -8.08 8.36 22.14
N PHE A 28 -6.99 7.59 21.97
CA PHE A 28 -5.80 7.74 22.79
C PHE A 28 -5.20 9.15 22.65
N CYS A 29 -5.05 9.64 21.41
CA CYS A 29 -4.55 10.98 21.18
C CYS A 29 -5.42 12.06 21.83
N GLU A 30 -6.75 11.96 21.70
CA GLU A 30 -7.70 12.87 22.36
C GLU A 30 -7.57 12.84 23.88
N GLN A 31 -7.54 11.66 24.50
CA GLN A 31 -7.41 11.48 25.95
C GLN A 31 -6.10 12.03 26.51
N HIS A 32 -5.04 12.03 25.70
CA HIS A 32 -3.72 12.51 26.08
C HIS A 32 -3.40 13.92 25.56
N ASN A 33 -4.39 14.67 25.06
CA ASN A 33 -4.22 16.02 24.50
C ASN A 33 -3.16 16.10 23.38
N ILE A 34 -3.02 15.03 22.61
CA ILE A 34 -2.16 14.96 21.43
C ILE A 34 -2.99 15.37 20.21
N THR A 35 -2.67 16.52 19.62
CA THR A 35 -3.34 16.96 18.39
C THR A 35 -2.87 16.13 17.20
N LEU A 36 -3.77 15.32 16.64
CA LEU A 36 -3.57 14.70 15.33
C LEU A 36 -3.77 15.75 14.24
N ARG A 37 -2.71 16.04 13.48
CA ARG A 37 -2.77 17.00 12.36
C ARG A 37 -3.25 16.36 11.07
N HIS A 38 -2.64 15.23 10.71
CA HIS A 38 -2.98 14.48 9.51
C HIS A 38 -2.99 12.99 9.76
N GLN A 39 -3.88 12.31 9.06
CA GLN A 39 -4.07 10.86 9.10
C GLN A 39 -4.05 10.34 7.66
N TYR A 40 -2.92 9.75 7.30
CA TYR A 40 -2.70 9.20 5.96
C TYR A 40 -2.62 7.67 6.00
N LEU A 41 -3.08 7.05 4.92
CA LEU A 41 -2.88 5.63 4.64
C LEU A 41 -1.58 5.47 3.84
N LEU A 42 -0.76 4.50 4.21
CA LEU A 42 0.30 3.99 3.35
C LEU A 42 -0.06 2.56 2.93
N TRP A 43 -0.28 2.34 1.65
CA TRP A 43 -0.75 1.08 1.09
C TRP A 43 0.32 0.40 0.24
N CYS A 44 0.54 -0.89 0.50
CA CYS A 44 1.43 -1.76 -0.27
C CYS A 44 0.88 -3.20 -0.22
N GLN A 45 -0.10 -3.48 -1.06
CA GLN A 45 -0.67 -4.83 -1.20
C GLN A 45 -1.28 -4.98 -2.59
N GLY A 46 -1.19 -6.18 -3.14
CA GLY A 46 -1.88 -6.61 -4.35
C GLY A 46 -1.35 -7.92 -4.93
N GLU A 47 -0.22 -8.42 -4.41
CA GLU A 47 0.42 -9.65 -4.87
C GLU A 47 -0.53 -10.85 -4.77
N SER A 48 -1.27 -10.97 -3.66
CA SER A 48 -2.26 -12.04 -3.50
C SER A 48 -3.42 -11.93 -4.50
N ASP A 49 -3.83 -10.73 -4.91
CA ASP A 49 -4.85 -10.55 -5.94
C ASP A 49 -4.34 -11.05 -7.30
N GLY A 50 -3.05 -10.83 -7.58
CA GLY A 50 -2.35 -11.39 -8.74
C GLY A 50 -2.22 -12.91 -8.68
N ASP A 51 -1.91 -13.48 -7.53
CA ASP A 51 -1.87 -14.94 -7.32
C ASP A 51 -3.25 -15.60 -7.59
N HIS A 52 -4.35 -14.87 -7.34
CA HIS A 52 -5.71 -15.35 -7.59
C HIS A 52 -6.28 -14.95 -8.96
N HIS A 53 -5.48 -14.32 -9.84
CA HIS A 53 -5.93 -13.78 -11.13
C HIS A 53 -7.15 -12.86 -11.02
N THR A 54 -7.19 -12.04 -9.97
CA THR A 54 -8.23 -11.03 -9.81
C THR A 54 -8.13 -10.03 -10.95
N SER A 55 -9.24 -9.70 -11.61
CA SER A 55 -9.23 -8.72 -12.69
C SER A 55 -8.92 -7.32 -12.16
N ALA A 56 -8.35 -6.46 -13.02
CA ALA A 56 -8.10 -5.06 -12.71
C ALA A 56 -9.35 -4.32 -12.18
N ASP A 57 -10.51 -4.59 -12.79
CA ASP A 57 -11.79 -3.96 -12.41
C ASP A 57 -12.23 -4.38 -11.01
N GLU A 58 -12.16 -5.68 -10.69
CA GLU A 58 -12.58 -6.19 -9.39
C GLU A 58 -11.60 -5.76 -8.29
N TYR A 59 -10.29 -5.78 -8.57
CA TYR A 59 -9.28 -5.22 -7.66
C TYR A 59 -9.52 -3.74 -7.37
N THR A 60 -9.74 -2.94 -8.42
CA THR A 60 -10.03 -1.50 -8.29
C THR A 60 -11.29 -1.27 -7.46
N LYS A 61 -12.37 -1.99 -7.75
CA LYS A 61 -13.63 -1.91 -7.03
C LYS A 61 -13.46 -2.24 -5.54
N GLN A 62 -12.77 -3.35 -5.22
CA GLN A 62 -12.54 -3.76 -3.83
C GLN A 62 -11.66 -2.76 -3.08
N PHE A 63 -10.58 -2.29 -3.71
CA PHE A 63 -9.71 -1.26 -3.15
C PHE A 63 -10.50 0.02 -2.86
N MET A 64 -11.33 0.50 -3.80
CA MET A 64 -12.13 1.71 -3.60
C MET A 64 -13.15 1.55 -2.49
N GLN A 65 -13.86 0.42 -2.43
CA GLN A 65 -14.80 0.16 -1.34
C GLN A 65 -14.12 0.13 0.03
N MET A 66 -12.91 -0.40 0.10
CA MET A 66 -12.09 -0.39 1.31
C MET A 66 -11.64 1.03 1.64
N TYR A 67 -11.11 1.76 0.66
CA TYR A 67 -10.60 3.11 0.86
C TYR A 67 -11.69 4.09 1.31
N GLU A 68 -12.88 4.06 0.71
CA GLU A 68 -14.00 4.91 1.13
C GLU A 68 -14.43 4.68 2.59
N LYS A 69 -14.36 3.42 3.07
CA LYS A 69 -14.62 3.12 4.49
C LYS A 69 -13.57 3.72 5.41
N LEU A 70 -12.31 3.76 4.97
CA LEU A 70 -11.21 4.37 5.73
C LEU A 70 -11.30 5.90 5.73
N LYS A 71 -11.69 6.50 4.60
CA LYS A 71 -11.95 7.94 4.51
C LYS A 71 -13.06 8.38 5.45
N ALA A 72 -14.14 7.59 5.54
CA ALA A 72 -15.25 7.87 6.45
C ALA A 72 -14.85 7.91 7.94
N VAL A 73 -13.67 7.40 8.31
CA VAL A 73 -13.15 7.41 9.69
C VAL A 73 -11.88 8.26 9.84
N GLY A 74 -11.62 9.17 8.90
CA GLY A 74 -10.63 10.23 9.05
C GLY A 74 -9.33 10.03 8.26
N ILE A 75 -9.20 9.01 7.41
CA ILE A 75 -8.08 8.96 6.46
C ILE A 75 -8.26 10.00 5.36
N GLU A 76 -7.29 10.89 5.21
CA GLU A 76 -7.35 12.02 4.27
C GLU A 76 -6.78 11.67 2.89
N HIS A 77 -5.72 10.88 2.86
CA HIS A 77 -4.95 10.59 1.64
C HIS A 77 -4.34 9.19 1.68
N CYS A 78 -4.21 8.56 0.52
CA CYS A 78 -3.51 7.29 0.36
C CYS A 78 -2.18 7.48 -0.37
N PHE A 79 -1.08 7.19 0.30
CA PHE A 79 0.22 7.00 -0.32
C PHE A 79 0.35 5.54 -0.75
N LEU A 80 0.58 5.31 -2.03
CA LEU A 80 0.62 4.00 -2.65
C LEU A 80 2.06 3.62 -2.99
N ILE A 81 2.50 2.45 -2.55
CA ILE A 81 3.69 1.78 -3.05
C ILE A 81 3.21 0.70 -4.01
N GLY A 82 3.64 0.79 -5.28
CA GLY A 82 3.29 -0.20 -6.29
C GLY A 82 3.94 -1.55 -5.98
N ILE A 83 3.19 -2.64 -6.20
CA ILE A 83 3.72 -3.99 -5.99
C ILE A 83 4.79 -4.33 -7.03
N GLY A 84 5.70 -5.23 -6.66
CA GLY A 84 6.77 -5.68 -7.54
C GLY A 84 6.31 -6.75 -8.54
N ALA A 85 7.29 -7.46 -9.09
CA ALA A 85 7.06 -8.58 -10.00
C ALA A 85 7.08 -9.92 -9.25
N TYR A 86 6.35 -10.89 -9.77
CA TYR A 86 6.52 -12.28 -9.36
C TYR A 86 7.91 -12.80 -9.74
N ASN A 87 8.60 -13.39 -8.78
CA ASN A 87 9.98 -13.85 -8.93
C ASN A 87 10.13 -15.38 -8.99
N GLY A 88 9.03 -16.12 -8.96
CA GLY A 88 9.08 -17.55 -9.20
C GLY A 88 9.21 -17.91 -10.68
N THR A 89 9.06 -19.21 -10.94
CA THR A 89 9.17 -19.81 -12.28
C THR A 89 7.82 -20.24 -12.86
N ALA A 90 6.72 -19.95 -12.15
CA ALA A 90 5.38 -20.22 -12.65
C ALA A 90 5.03 -19.20 -13.74
N ASP A 91 4.76 -19.69 -14.95
CA ASP A 91 4.52 -18.84 -16.13
C ASP A 91 3.14 -18.16 -16.11
N ASP A 92 2.22 -18.66 -15.30
CA ASP A 92 0.85 -18.16 -15.15
C ASP A 92 0.73 -16.99 -14.17
N ILE A 93 1.70 -16.80 -13.26
CA ILE A 93 1.62 -15.73 -12.26
C ILE A 93 2.23 -14.44 -12.79
N CYS A 94 1.38 -13.43 -13.00
CA CYS A 94 1.76 -12.09 -13.42
C CYS A 94 1.06 -11.03 -12.57
N TYR A 95 1.83 -10.07 -12.07
CA TYR A 95 1.32 -8.97 -11.25
C TYR A 95 1.13 -7.66 -12.04
N ASP A 96 1.37 -7.67 -13.36
CA ASP A 96 1.27 -6.47 -14.19
C ASP A 96 -0.15 -5.91 -14.23
N GLU A 97 -1.18 -6.75 -14.31
CA GLU A 97 -2.57 -6.29 -14.35
C GLU A 97 -2.95 -5.54 -13.06
N ILE A 98 -2.66 -6.12 -11.90
CA ILE A 98 -2.90 -5.47 -10.60
C ILE A 98 -2.07 -4.21 -10.45
N ARG A 99 -0.79 -4.23 -10.82
CA ARG A 99 0.09 -3.06 -10.74
C ARG A 99 -0.37 -1.94 -11.67
N ASN A 100 -0.83 -2.25 -12.88
CA ASN A 100 -1.39 -1.27 -13.79
C ASN A 100 -2.70 -0.67 -13.24
N ALA A 101 -3.54 -1.48 -12.59
CA ALA A 101 -4.73 -0.99 -11.90
C ALA A 101 -4.37 -0.02 -10.77
N GLN A 102 -3.34 -0.34 -9.96
CA GLN A 102 -2.81 0.55 -8.92
C GLN A 102 -2.45 1.93 -9.44
N TYR A 103 -1.73 1.98 -10.55
CA TYR A 103 -1.32 3.25 -11.16
C TYR A 103 -2.48 3.97 -11.83
N SER A 104 -3.34 3.23 -12.53
CA SER A 104 -4.53 3.80 -13.16
C SER A 104 -5.41 4.51 -12.14
N PHE A 105 -5.79 3.88 -11.03
CA PHE A 105 -6.66 4.56 -10.08
C PHE A 105 -5.97 5.71 -9.34
N ALA A 106 -4.63 5.66 -9.17
CA ALA A 106 -3.88 6.76 -8.56
C ALA A 106 -3.78 7.98 -9.51
N GLU A 107 -3.73 7.77 -10.82
CA GLU A 107 -3.78 8.84 -11.82
C GLU A 107 -5.16 9.53 -11.86
N HIS A 108 -6.24 8.76 -11.62
CA HIS A 108 -7.60 9.27 -11.69
C HIS A 108 -8.15 9.82 -10.36
N ARG A 109 -7.44 9.64 -9.24
CA ARG A 109 -7.85 10.11 -7.91
C ARG A 109 -6.82 11.02 -7.26
N LYS A 110 -7.21 12.27 -7.01
CA LYS A 110 -6.34 13.29 -6.38
C LYS A 110 -5.97 12.96 -4.93
N ASP A 111 -6.76 12.13 -4.26
CA ASP A 111 -6.53 11.69 -2.88
C ASP A 111 -5.72 10.38 -2.79
N ILE A 112 -5.07 9.99 -3.88
CA ILE A 112 -4.17 8.85 -3.95
C ILE A 112 -2.88 9.30 -4.66
N THR A 113 -1.71 8.92 -4.15
CA THR A 113 -0.44 9.27 -4.76
C THR A 113 0.52 8.10 -4.71
N VAL A 114 1.06 7.72 -5.86
CA VAL A 114 2.15 6.74 -5.92
C VAL A 114 3.42 7.37 -5.36
N VAL A 115 3.93 6.84 -4.26
CA VAL A 115 5.13 7.33 -3.58
C VAL A 115 6.35 6.44 -3.80
N SER A 116 6.19 5.23 -4.33
CA SER A 116 7.31 4.43 -4.83
C SER A 116 6.86 3.37 -5.83
N ARG A 117 7.73 3.12 -6.81
CA ARG A 117 7.62 2.02 -7.79
C ARG A 117 8.81 1.07 -7.73
N LEU A 118 9.69 1.22 -6.74
CA LEU A 118 10.99 0.55 -6.73
C LEU A 118 10.90 -0.97 -6.61
N PHE A 119 9.81 -1.52 -6.04
CA PHE A 119 9.61 -2.97 -5.98
C PHE A 119 9.61 -3.63 -7.36
N GLU A 120 9.20 -2.93 -8.42
CA GLU A 120 9.26 -3.42 -9.80
C GLU A 120 10.69 -3.80 -10.24
N THR A 121 11.69 -3.16 -9.64
CA THR A 121 13.10 -3.32 -10.05
C THR A 121 13.83 -4.44 -9.30
N MET A 122 13.25 -4.98 -8.22
CA MET A 122 13.98 -5.80 -7.26
C MET A 122 14.43 -7.14 -7.85
N LYS A 123 13.62 -7.74 -8.73
CA LYS A 123 13.97 -8.98 -9.45
C LYS A 123 15.23 -8.81 -10.29
N ALA A 124 15.26 -7.80 -11.15
CA ALA A 124 16.42 -7.50 -12.01
C ALA A 124 17.69 -7.18 -11.21
N ARG A 125 17.53 -6.68 -9.98
CA ARG A 125 18.61 -6.28 -9.09
C ARG A 125 19.06 -7.37 -8.12
N GLY A 126 18.50 -8.58 -8.21
CA GLY A 126 18.84 -9.69 -7.32
C GLY A 126 18.44 -9.46 -5.86
N LEU A 127 17.46 -8.56 -5.61
CA LEU A 127 17.00 -8.19 -4.27
C LEU A 127 15.78 -9.01 -3.81
N MET A 128 15.47 -10.09 -4.50
CA MET A 128 14.41 -11.04 -4.14
C MET A 128 14.98 -12.15 -3.26
N LYS A 129 14.39 -12.36 -2.09
CA LYS A 129 14.75 -13.42 -1.13
C LYS A 129 14.18 -14.77 -1.56
N ASP A 130 12.96 -14.76 -2.09
CA ASP A 130 12.26 -15.93 -2.63
C ASP A 130 11.35 -15.49 -3.79
N SER A 131 10.42 -16.34 -4.22
CA SER A 131 9.52 -16.04 -5.33
C SER A 131 8.60 -14.83 -5.08
N PHE A 132 8.45 -14.37 -3.84
CA PHE A 132 7.45 -13.38 -3.43
C PHE A 132 8.02 -12.25 -2.57
N HIS A 133 9.07 -12.49 -1.79
CA HIS A 133 9.57 -11.53 -0.81
C HIS A 133 10.93 -10.94 -1.19
N TYR A 134 11.19 -9.74 -0.65
CA TYR A 134 12.42 -8.99 -0.85
C TYR A 134 13.42 -9.21 0.29
N TYR A 135 14.71 -9.03 0.02
CA TYR A 135 15.70 -8.83 1.08
C TYR A 135 15.46 -7.49 1.79
N GLN A 136 15.95 -7.38 3.04
CA GLN A 136 15.83 -6.14 3.84
C GLN A 136 16.35 -4.90 3.10
N ALA A 137 17.40 -5.05 2.29
CA ALA A 137 17.93 -3.96 1.47
C ALA A 137 16.87 -3.39 0.51
N GLY A 138 16.08 -4.24 -0.16
CA GLY A 138 14.99 -3.80 -1.04
C GLY A 138 13.90 -3.04 -0.28
N TYR A 139 13.50 -3.54 0.90
CA TYR A 139 12.55 -2.84 1.78
C TYR A 139 13.06 -1.47 2.23
N ASN A 140 14.36 -1.37 2.58
CA ASN A 140 14.96 -0.12 3.02
C ASN A 140 14.97 0.93 1.89
N GLU A 141 15.29 0.51 0.67
CA GLU A 141 15.30 1.41 -0.49
C GLU A 141 13.90 1.94 -0.81
N VAL A 142 12.91 1.06 -0.87
CA VAL A 142 11.51 1.45 -1.12
C VAL A 142 10.98 2.32 0.00
N GLY A 143 11.27 1.99 1.27
CA GLY A 143 10.87 2.78 2.42
C GLY A 143 11.47 4.19 2.39
N LYS A 144 12.74 4.32 2.00
CA LYS A 144 13.41 5.62 1.84
C LYS A 144 12.76 6.46 0.73
N ASP A 145 12.55 5.87 -0.45
CA ASP A 145 11.92 6.54 -1.58
C ASP A 145 10.48 6.98 -1.26
N ALA A 146 9.68 6.07 -0.71
CA ALA A 146 8.32 6.35 -0.27
C ALA A 146 8.26 7.48 0.77
N ALA A 147 9.19 7.49 1.75
CA ALA A 147 9.26 8.54 2.76
C ALA A 147 9.63 9.90 2.15
N GLN A 148 10.59 9.94 1.23
CA GLN A 148 10.99 11.18 0.55
C GLN A 148 9.85 11.77 -0.28
N ASN A 149 9.16 10.93 -1.06
CA ASN A 149 8.04 11.37 -1.90
C ASN A 149 6.81 11.77 -1.06
N THR A 150 6.53 11.04 0.03
CA THR A 150 5.49 11.41 1.00
C THR A 150 5.79 12.76 1.65
N ALA A 151 7.03 12.97 2.13
CA ALA A 151 7.42 14.23 2.74
C ALA A 151 7.29 15.41 1.76
N LYS A 152 7.70 15.20 0.50
CA LYS A 152 7.52 16.20 -0.56
C LYS A 152 6.05 16.56 -0.76
N TYR A 153 5.15 15.57 -0.81
CA TYR A 153 3.71 15.79 -0.92
C TYR A 153 3.19 16.63 0.26
N VAL A 154 3.48 16.20 1.49
CA VAL A 154 2.99 16.87 2.70
C VAL A 154 3.50 18.31 2.80
N LEU A 155 4.72 18.60 2.35
CA LEU A 155 5.28 19.96 2.40
C LEU A 155 4.76 20.90 1.30
N THR A 156 4.13 20.37 0.25
CA THR A 156 3.75 21.16 -0.93
C THR A 156 2.25 21.19 -1.20
N VAL A 157 1.50 20.22 -0.68
CA VAL A 157 0.07 20.04 -0.98
C VAL A 157 -0.80 20.03 0.27
N ALA A 158 -0.31 19.49 1.39
CA ALA A 158 -1.08 19.35 2.64
C ALA A 158 -1.19 20.66 3.43
#